data_AF-A0A7W3X1Q8-F1
#
_entry.id   AF-A0A7W3X1Q8-F1
#
_cell.length_a   1.000
_cell.length_b   1.000
_cell.length_c   1.000
_cell.angle_alpha   90.00
_cell.angle_beta   90.00
_cell.angle_gamma   90.00
#
_symmetry.space_group_name_H-M   'P 1'
#
loop_
_entity.id
_entity.type
_entity.pdbx_description
1 polymer ?
#
loop_
_entity_poly.entity_id
_entity_poly.type
_entity_poly.pdbx_seq_one_letter_code
_entity_poly.pdbx_strand_id
1 'polypeptide(L)'
;LRTSPLTFIDSVLLLYLRQQLAEADARGNRAVVADAEMAEALAIYEKNLSTDRAGFNRRVASAVQKMKDNHILTRLSGQEDRHEVSPALKLLFSAEDVSQLSAVYRQLRETPAAEA
;
A
#
# COMPACT_ATOMS: atom_id res chain seq x y z
N LEU A 1 9.62 -2.34 -19.91
CA LEU A 1 8.96 -2.21 -18.59
C LEU A 1 7.48 -2.48 -18.79
N ARG A 2 6.94 -3.58 -18.25
CA ARG A 2 5.50 -3.88 -18.36
C ARG A 2 4.78 -2.96 -17.38
N THR A 3 4.10 -1.93 -17.89
CA THR A 3 3.20 -1.08 -17.10
C THR A 3 1.91 -1.86 -16.83
N SER A 4 1.95 -2.79 -15.88
CA SER A 4 0.73 -3.41 -15.39
C SER A 4 -0.06 -2.34 -14.61
N PRO A 5 -1.37 -2.17 -14.90
CA PRO A 5 -2.20 -1.24 -14.15
C PRO A 5 -2.23 -1.67 -12.67
N LEU A 6 -2.08 -0.69 -11.77
CA LEU A 6 -2.19 -0.92 -10.33
C LEU A 6 -3.62 -1.33 -10.01
N THR A 7 -3.75 -2.45 -9.28
CA THR A 7 -5.05 -2.84 -8.73
C THR A 7 -5.41 -1.95 -7.55
N PHE A 8 -6.68 -1.95 -7.15
CA PHE A 8 -7.15 -1.22 -5.97
C PHE A 8 -6.27 -1.50 -4.73
N ILE A 9 -5.97 -2.78 -4.47
CA ILE A 9 -5.16 -3.20 -3.33
C ILE A 9 -3.73 -2.69 -3.45
N ASP A 10 -3.14 -2.70 -4.65
CA ASP A 10 -1.79 -2.17 -4.88
C ASP A 10 -1.74 -0.68 -4.55
N SER A 11 -2.74 0.08 -4.97
CA SER A 11 -2.79 1.52 -4.76
C SER A 11 -3.06 1.91 -3.30
N VAL A 12 -3.95 1.20 -2.60
CA VAL A 12 -4.18 1.44 -1.16
C VAL A 12 -2.93 1.13 -0.35
N LEU A 13 -2.24 0.02 -0.66
CA LEU A 13 -0.96 -0.28 -0.05
C LEU A 13 0.06 0.83 -0.32
N LEU A 14 0.13 1.32 -1.55
CA LEU A 14 1.03 2.40 -1.92
C LEU A 14 0.77 3.69 -1.14
N LEU A 15 -0.50 4.08 -0.98
CA LEU A 15 -0.89 5.23 -0.18
C LEU A 15 -0.47 5.08 1.28
N TYR A 16 -0.70 3.90 1.87
CA TYR A 16 -0.25 3.58 3.22
C TYR A 16 1.28 3.72 3.35
N LEU A 17 2.05 3.12 2.44
CA LEU A 17 3.51 3.20 2.46
C LEU A 17 4.01 4.65 2.31
N ARG A 18 3.35 5.45 1.48
CA ARG A 18 3.70 6.86 1.29
C ARG A 18 3.44 7.70 2.53
N GLN A 19 2.36 7.40 3.26
CA GLN A 19 2.06 8.03 4.54
C GLN A 19 3.12 7.67 5.58
N GLN A 20 3.43 6.38 5.74
CA GLN A 20 4.47 5.92 6.67
C GLN A 20 5.83 6.55 6.36
N LEU A 21 6.13 6.70 5.08
CA LEU A 21 7.33 7.37 4.62
C LEU A 21 7.36 8.86 4.99
N ALA A 22 6.23 9.57 4.85
CA ALA A 22 6.14 10.97 5.25
C ALA A 22 6.27 11.16 6.78
N GLU A 23 5.63 10.28 7.56
CA GLU A 23 5.68 10.32 9.03
C GLU A 23 7.07 10.02 9.58
N ALA A 24 7.76 9.03 9.02
CA ALA A 24 9.12 8.70 9.41
C ALA A 24 10.10 9.83 9.05
N ASP A 25 9.95 10.42 7.86
CA ASP A 25 10.76 11.54 7.38
C ASP A 25 10.61 12.78 8.27
N ALA A 26 9.38 13.09 8.70
CA ALA A 26 9.12 14.17 9.66
C ALA A 26 9.83 13.97 11.01
N ARG A 27 10.14 12.71 11.36
CA ARG A 27 10.91 12.34 12.57
C ARG A 27 12.39 12.13 12.29
N GLY A 28 12.86 12.33 11.06
CA GLY A 28 14.26 12.08 10.65
C GLY A 28 14.65 10.60 10.62
N ASN A 29 13.68 9.69 10.55
CA ASN A 29 13.88 8.25 10.62
C ASN A 29 13.58 7.56 9.29
N ARG A 30 14.10 6.33 9.13
CA ARG A 30 13.72 5.44 8.03
C ARG A 30 12.33 4.86 8.29
N ALA A 31 11.49 4.83 7.26
CA ALA A 31 10.19 4.19 7.35
C ALA A 31 10.34 2.68 7.32
N VAL A 32 9.90 2.04 8.40
CA VAL A 32 9.90 0.59 8.54
C VAL A 32 8.49 0.15 8.84
N VAL A 33 8.02 -0.85 8.11
CA VAL A 33 6.67 -1.42 8.24
C VAL A 33 6.77 -2.95 8.34
N ALA A 34 5.91 -3.55 9.15
CA ALA A 34 5.77 -4.99 9.24
C ALA A 34 4.67 -5.53 8.32
N ASP A 35 4.78 -6.79 7.90
CA ASP A 35 3.74 -7.47 7.09
C ASP A 35 2.35 -7.43 7.77
N ALA A 36 2.32 -7.58 9.10
CA ALA A 36 1.09 -7.51 9.88
C ALA A 36 0.46 -6.09 9.88
N GLU A 37 1.27 -5.04 9.97
CA GLU A 37 0.80 -3.65 9.95
C GLU A 37 0.21 -3.28 8.58
N MET A 38 0.85 -3.75 7.50
CA MET A 38 0.30 -3.61 6.15
C MET A 38 -1.04 -4.34 6.01
N ALA A 39 -1.12 -5.59 6.48
CA ALA A 39 -2.36 -6.35 6.43
C ALA A 39 -3.49 -5.70 7.23
N GLU A 40 -3.20 -5.18 8.43
CA GLU A 40 -4.16 -4.48 9.29
C GLU A 40 -4.65 -3.17 8.67
N ALA A 41 -3.74 -2.36 8.14
CA ALA A 41 -4.10 -1.12 7.44
C ALA A 41 -5.05 -1.39 6.25
N LEU A 42 -4.82 -2.51 5.56
CA LEU A 42 -5.65 -2.92 4.43
C LEU A 42 -6.96 -3.59 4.86
N ALA A 43 -7.02 -4.23 6.04
CA ALA A 43 -8.22 -4.94 6.53
C ALA A 43 -9.45 -4.04 6.67
N ILE A 44 -9.27 -2.73 6.85
CA ILE A 44 -10.36 -1.74 6.85
C ILE A 44 -11.15 -1.77 5.54
N TYR A 45 -10.50 -2.14 4.44
CA TYR A 45 -11.09 -2.24 3.11
C TYR A 45 -11.66 -3.63 2.80
N GLU A 46 -11.34 -4.65 3.60
CA GLU A 46 -11.77 -6.04 3.40
C GLU A 46 -13.29 -6.13 3.23
N LYS A 47 -14.05 -5.59 4.20
CA LYS A 47 -15.52 -5.64 4.22
C LYS A 47 -16.18 -4.89 3.07
N ASN A 48 -15.52 -3.88 2.51
CA ASN A 48 -16.04 -3.08 1.40
C ASN A 48 -15.73 -3.70 0.04
N LEU A 49 -14.72 -4.57 -0.05
CA LEU A 49 -14.24 -5.17 -1.30
C LEU A 49 -14.70 -6.60 -1.51
N SER A 50 -14.87 -7.38 -0.44
CA SER A 50 -15.15 -8.81 -0.60
C SER A 50 -15.69 -9.45 0.66
N THR A 51 -16.62 -10.37 0.49
CA THR A 51 -17.01 -11.34 1.54
C THR A 51 -16.00 -12.50 1.64
N ASP A 52 -15.06 -12.64 0.69
CA ASP A 52 -14.01 -13.65 0.69
C ASP A 52 -12.68 -13.12 1.25
N ARG A 53 -12.48 -13.40 2.55
CA ARG A 53 -11.26 -13.09 3.31
C ARG A 53 -10.01 -13.76 2.75
N ALA A 54 -10.12 -14.99 2.25
CA ALA A 54 -8.97 -15.73 1.72
C ALA A 54 -8.51 -15.15 0.37
N GLY A 55 -9.45 -14.74 -0.47
CA GLY A 55 -9.17 -13.98 -1.69
C GLY A 55 -8.54 -12.62 -1.41
N PHE A 56 -9.02 -11.90 -0.39
CA PHE A 56 -8.45 -10.63 0.02
C PHE A 56 -6.98 -10.78 0.47
N ASN A 57 -6.69 -11.72 1.37
CA ASN A 57 -5.33 -11.95 1.85
C ASN A 57 -4.34 -12.30 0.72
N ARG A 58 -4.78 -13.11 -0.26
CA ARG A 58 -3.97 -13.43 -1.45
C ARG A 58 -3.64 -12.20 -2.29
N ARG A 59 -4.60 -11.27 -2.44
CA ARG A 59 -4.36 -10.00 -3.13
C ARG A 59 -3.41 -9.09 -2.37
N VAL A 60 -3.55 -9.01 -1.04
CA VAL A 60 -2.61 -8.25 -0.18
C VAL A 60 -1.19 -8.80 -0.33
N ALA A 61 -1.00 -10.11 -0.20
CA ALA A 61 0.31 -10.74 -0.36
C ALA A 61 0.91 -10.47 -1.75
N SER A 62 0.08 -10.52 -2.80
CA SER A 62 0.51 -10.22 -4.17
C SER A 62 0.90 -8.74 -4.33
N ALA A 63 0.17 -7.81 -3.71
CA ALA A 63 0.52 -6.38 -3.72
C ALA A 63 1.84 -6.12 -3.00
N VAL A 64 2.04 -6.70 -1.82
CA VAL A 64 3.31 -6.62 -1.07
C VAL A 64 4.46 -7.17 -1.91
N GLN A 65 4.26 -8.31 -2.58
CA GLN A 65 5.28 -8.88 -3.46
C GLN A 65 5.64 -7.94 -4.62
N LYS A 66 4.66 -7.33 -5.29
CA LYS A 66 4.93 -6.33 -6.34
C LYS A 66 5.72 -5.13 -5.81
N MET A 67 5.43 -4.67 -4.59
CA MET A 67 6.20 -3.56 -3.99
C MET A 67 7.64 -3.97 -3.70
N LYS A 68 7.89 -5.24 -3.33
CA LYS A 68 9.24 -5.81 -3.19
C LYS A 68 9.95 -5.89 -4.53
N ASP A 69 9.29 -6.41 -5.55
CA ASP A 69 9.83 -6.58 -6.91
C ASP A 69 10.17 -5.23 -7.56
N ASN A 70 9.40 -4.19 -7.26
CA ASN A 70 9.63 -2.81 -7.73
C ASN A 70 10.62 -2.03 -6.85
N HIS A 71 11.28 -2.67 -5.88
CA HIS A 71 12.21 -2.04 -4.93
C HIS A 71 11.60 -0.88 -4.10
N ILE A 72 10.28 -0.88 -3.93
CA ILE A 72 9.58 0.04 -3.03
C ILE A 72 9.70 -0.45 -1.58
N LEU A 73 9.70 -1.77 -1.38
CA LEU A 73 9.93 -2.43 -0.09
C LEU A 73 11.21 -3.25 -0.14
N THR A 74 12.09 -3.04 0.85
CA THR A 74 13.31 -3.85 1.02
C THR A 74 13.26 -4.55 2.37
N ARG A 75 13.52 -5.85 2.43
CA ARG A 75 13.57 -6.60 3.70
C ARG A 75 14.71 -6.08 4.58
N LEU A 76 14.45 -5.86 5.87
CA LEU A 76 15.52 -5.53 6.81
C LEU A 76 16.34 -6.78 7.13
N SER A 77 17.66 -6.66 7.09
CA SER A 77 18.57 -7.73 7.50
C SER A 77 18.29 -8.17 8.93
N GLY A 78 18.05 -9.46 9.13
CA GLY A 78 17.78 -10.05 10.45
C GLY A 78 16.33 -9.94 10.93
N GLN A 79 15.41 -9.33 10.16
CA GLN A 79 13.98 -9.31 10.47
C GLN A 79 13.16 -9.77 9.26
N GLU A 80 12.50 -10.90 9.43
CA GLU A 80 11.87 -11.61 8.32
C GLU A 80 10.57 -10.94 7.83
N ASP A 81 9.87 -10.29 8.74
CA ASP A 81 8.54 -9.69 8.57
C ASP A 81 8.58 -8.16 8.45
N ARG A 82 9.78 -7.55 8.50
CA ARG A 82 9.95 -6.10 8.44
C ARG A 82 10.60 -5.63 7.15
N HIS A 83 10.04 -4.55 6.64
CA HIS A 83 10.41 -3.95 5.39
C HIS A 83 10.71 -2.46 5.56
N GLU A 84 11.84 -2.02 5.02
CA GLU A 84 12.16 -0.61 4.85
C GLU A 84 11.46 -0.10 3.58
N VAL A 85 10.78 1.04 3.71
CA VAL A 85 10.13 1.73 2.59
C VAL A 85 11.13 2.63 1.91
N SER A 86 11.32 2.43 0.60
CA SER A 86 12.27 3.19 -0.19
C SER A 86 11.90 4.68 -0.28
N PRO A 87 12.84 5.60 0.00
CA PRO A 87 12.64 7.03 -0.21
C PRO A 87 12.29 7.40 -1.67
N ALA A 88 12.67 6.55 -2.62
CA ALA A 88 12.35 6.72 -4.04
C ALA A 88 10.83 6.78 -4.28
N LEU A 89 10.01 6.22 -3.39
CA LEU A 89 8.55 6.33 -3.48
C LEU A 89 8.07 7.80 -3.47
N LYS A 90 8.79 8.72 -2.78
CA LYS A 90 8.48 10.16 -2.81
C LYS A 90 8.74 10.80 -4.18
N LEU A 91 9.68 10.25 -4.94
CA LEU A 91 10.05 10.74 -6.28
C LEU A 91 9.14 10.16 -7.35
N LEU A 92 8.73 8.90 -7.17
CA LEU A 92 7.83 8.19 -8.08
C LEU A 92 6.37 8.66 -7.94
N PHE A 93 5.97 9.06 -6.74
CA PHE A 93 4.63 9.56 -6.44
C PHE A 93 4.72 10.88 -5.69
N SER A 94 4.38 11.95 -6.40
CA SER A 94 4.35 13.30 -5.86
C SER A 94 3.26 13.44 -4.79
N ALA A 95 3.32 14.50 -3.99
CA ALA A 95 2.26 14.79 -3.02
C ALA A 95 0.90 15.01 -3.70
N GLU A 96 0.90 15.49 -4.95
CA GLU A 96 -0.30 15.67 -5.76
C GLU A 96 -0.88 14.33 -6.23
N ASP A 97 -0.05 13.42 -6.75
CA ASP A 97 -0.51 12.08 -7.15
C ASP A 97 -1.17 11.37 -5.98
N VAL A 98 -0.58 11.50 -4.79
CA VAL A 98 -1.07 10.90 -3.55
C VAL A 98 -2.39 11.53 -3.12
N SER A 99 -2.54 12.85 -3.25
CA SER A 99 -3.78 13.54 -2.87
C SER A 99 -4.93 13.21 -3.81
N GLN A 100 -4.68 13.19 -5.13
CA GLN A 100 -5.65 12.79 -6.14
C GLN A 100 -6.08 11.34 -5.94
N LEU A 101 -5.11 10.44 -5.77
CA LEU A 101 -5.37 9.02 -5.56
C LEU A 101 -6.14 8.78 -4.25
N SER A 102 -5.79 9.49 -3.18
CA SER A 102 -6.53 9.45 -1.90
C SER A 102 -7.96 9.96 -2.03
N ALA A 103 -8.20 11.00 -2.82
CA ALA A 103 -9.54 11.54 -3.06
C ALA A 103 -10.41 10.54 -3.82
N VAL A 104 -9.88 9.94 -4.90
CA VAL A 104 -10.56 8.88 -5.66
C VAL A 104 -10.93 7.70 -4.76
N TYR A 105 -10.01 7.24 -3.91
CA TYR A 105 -10.29 6.13 -3.00
C TYR A 105 -11.24 6.49 -1.87
N ARG A 106 -11.26 7.73 -1.40
CA ARG A 106 -12.27 8.18 -0.43
C ARG A 106 -13.67 8.13 -1.02
N GLN A 107 -13.82 8.58 -2.26
CA GLN A 107 -15.11 8.54 -2.97
C GLN A 107 -15.59 7.11 -3.25
N LEU A 108 -14.68 6.19 -3.57
CA LEU A 108 -14.98 4.76 -3.70
C LEU A 108 -15.32 4.07 -2.36
N ARG A 109 -14.88 4.60 -1.22
CA ARG A 109 -15.33 4.11 0.10
C ARG A 109 -16.75 4.57 0.43
N GLU A 110 -17.12 5.75 -0.03
CA GLU A 110 -18.44 6.36 0.20
C GLU A 110 -19.49 5.84 -0.78
N THR A 111 -19.06 5.33 -1.94
CA THR A 111 -19.91 4.65 -2.91
C THR A 111 -19.72 3.15 -2.73
N PRO A 112 -20.59 2.43 -1.98
CA PRO A 112 -20.51 0.98 -1.93
C PRO A 112 -20.55 0.49 -3.37
N ALA A 113 -19.69 -0.47 -3.72
CA ALA A 113 -19.62 -1.04 -5.06
C ALA A 113 -21.03 -1.47 -5.48
N ALA A 114 -21.72 -0.59 -6.21
CA ALA A 114 -22.93 -0.92 -6.93
C ALA A 114 -22.44 -1.84 -8.03
N GLU A 115 -22.90 -3.08 -7.92
CA GLU A 115 -22.79 -4.18 -8.87
C GLU A 115 -22.56 -3.71 -10.32
N ALA A 116 -21.47 -4.22 -10.91
CA ALA A 116 -21.29 -4.28 -12.36
C ALA A 116 -21.15 -5.75 -12.75
#